data_AF-A0AAJ7SIX2-F1
#
_entry.id   AF-A0AAJ7SIX2-F1
#
_cell.length_a   1.000
_cell.length_b   1.000
_cell.length_c   1.000
_cell.angle_alpha   90.00
_cell.angle_beta   90.00
_cell.angle_gamma   90.00
#
_symmetry.space_group_name_H-M   'P 1'
#
loop_
_entity.id
_entity.type
_entity.pdbx_description
1 polymer ?
#
loop_
_entity_poly.entity_id
_entity_poly.type
_entity_poly.pdbx_seq_one_letter_code
_entity_poly.pdbx_strand_id
1 'polypeptide(L)'
;MKGVVDSEDLPLNISREMLQQGKILKVIRKNIIKKSMELFAELAEDKDNYKKFYEQFSKNIKLGIHEDSQNRKKLAELLRYHTSMSGEDMCSLKDYVSRMKENQKHIYYITGESKAQVANSAFVERVRKRGLEVVYMVEPIDEYCVQQLKEFDGKTLVSVTKEGMELPEDEEEKKRQEEAKAKFENLCKVVKEILEKKVEKVSTRQDL
;
A
#
# COMPACT_ATOMS: atom_id res chain seq x y z
N MET A 1 18.79 1.12 13.89
CA MET A 1 20.16 1.56 13.51
C MET A 1 21.00 1.71 14.78
N LYS A 2 22.27 1.31 14.73
CA LYS A 2 23.25 1.57 15.78
C LYS A 2 24.33 2.49 15.19
N GLY A 3 24.84 3.41 15.98
CA GLY A 3 25.86 4.37 15.54
C GLY A 3 26.29 5.29 16.66
N VAL A 4 27.29 6.12 16.39
CA VAL A 4 27.83 7.13 17.30
C VAL A 4 27.52 8.50 16.71
N VAL A 5 27.01 9.42 17.53
CA VAL A 5 26.82 10.83 17.18
C VAL A 5 27.73 11.63 18.08
N ASP A 6 28.75 12.24 17.49
CA ASP A 6 29.67 13.14 18.18
C ASP A 6 29.36 14.58 17.77
N SER A 7 29.37 15.51 18.72
CA SER A 7 29.03 16.91 18.50
C SER A 7 29.67 17.80 19.54
N GLU A 8 30.45 18.77 19.07
CA GLU A 8 31.19 19.72 19.91
C GLU A 8 30.28 20.84 20.49
N ASP A 9 29.13 21.08 19.87
CA ASP A 9 28.26 22.25 20.14
C ASP A 9 27.01 21.94 20.99
N LEU A 10 27.01 20.84 21.73
CA LEU A 10 25.86 20.45 22.55
C LEU A 10 25.82 21.24 23.88
N PRO A 11 24.75 22.03 24.15
CA PRO A 11 24.62 22.71 25.44
C PRO A 11 24.25 21.69 26.52
N LEU A 12 25.27 21.23 27.24
CA LEU A 12 25.14 20.29 28.33
C LEU A 12 24.81 21.03 29.64
N ASN A 13 24.07 20.35 30.51
CA ASN A 13 23.91 20.80 31.88
C ASN A 13 25.24 20.70 32.65
N ILE A 14 25.28 21.28 33.86
CA ILE A 14 26.50 21.31 34.67
C ILE A 14 27.00 19.88 34.99
N SER A 15 26.10 18.91 35.19
CA SER A 15 26.49 17.50 35.41
C SER A 15 26.95 16.77 34.16
N ARG A 16 26.79 17.37 32.96
CA ARG A 16 27.02 16.77 31.64
C ARG A 16 26.20 15.51 31.35
N GLU A 17 25.16 15.25 32.12
CA GLU A 17 24.29 14.08 31.94
C GLU A 17 23.02 14.40 31.14
N MET A 18 22.60 15.67 31.10
CA MET A 18 21.38 16.09 30.43
C MET A 18 21.61 17.28 29.50
N LEU A 19 21.01 17.20 28.31
CA LEU A 19 21.02 18.28 27.33
C LEU A 19 20.03 19.39 27.75
N GLN A 20 20.49 20.63 27.76
CA GLN A 20 19.68 21.78 28.19
C GLN A 20 18.67 22.26 27.13
N GLN A 21 18.88 21.97 25.84
CA GLN A 21 18.03 22.47 24.76
C GLN A 21 17.53 21.36 23.80
N GLY A 22 16.20 21.23 23.70
CA GLY A 22 15.57 20.25 22.81
C GLY A 22 15.57 20.61 21.31
N LYS A 23 15.84 21.86 20.92
CA LYS A 23 15.82 22.27 19.50
C LYS A 23 16.97 21.65 18.69
N ILE A 24 18.17 21.58 19.26
CA ILE A 24 19.36 21.01 18.59
C ILE A 24 19.15 19.51 18.33
N LEU A 25 18.60 18.78 19.30
CA LEU A 25 18.24 17.37 19.13
C LEU A 25 17.26 17.12 17.98
N LYS A 26 16.29 18.03 17.75
CA LYS A 26 15.38 17.92 16.61
C LYS A 26 16.10 18.06 15.27
N VAL A 27 17.09 18.95 15.18
CA VAL A 27 17.91 19.14 13.97
C VAL A 27 18.78 17.91 13.72
N ILE A 28 19.46 17.42 14.75
CA ILE A 28 20.26 16.19 14.69
C ILE A 28 19.40 15.02 14.22
N ARG A 29 18.23 14.80 14.83
CA ARG A 29 17.28 13.76 14.42
C ARG A 29 16.91 13.88 12.94
N LYS A 30 16.57 15.08 12.47
CA LYS A 30 16.20 15.32 11.07
C LYS A 30 17.34 14.97 10.11
N ASN A 31 18.57 15.33 10.45
CA ASN A 31 19.74 15.04 9.64
C ASN A 31 20.08 13.54 9.62
N ILE A 32 19.96 12.86 10.76
CA ILE A 32 20.13 11.40 10.84
C ILE A 32 19.10 10.72 9.96
N ILE A 33 17.81 11.06 10.08
CA ILE A 33 16.75 10.48 9.25
C ILE A 33 17.04 10.70 7.77
N LYS A 34 17.44 11.92 7.38
CA LYS A 34 17.82 12.22 6.00
C LYS A 34 18.93 11.28 5.49
N LYS A 35 20.01 11.13 6.27
CA LYS A 35 21.14 10.25 5.93
C LYS A 35 20.77 8.77 5.92
N SER A 36 19.89 8.33 6.82
CA SER A 36 19.33 6.99 6.81
C SER A 36 18.54 6.71 5.53
N MET A 37 17.71 7.66 5.09
CA MET A 37 16.95 7.51 3.84
C MET A 37 17.87 7.44 2.61
N GLU A 38 18.93 8.25 2.57
CA GLU A 38 19.96 8.19 1.53
C GLU A 38 20.63 6.79 1.51
N LEU A 39 21.04 6.27 2.66
CA LEU A 39 21.59 4.92 2.79
C LEU A 39 20.60 3.83 2.33
N PHE A 40 19.32 3.94 2.68
CA PHE A 40 18.33 2.95 2.24
C PHE A 40 18.07 3.01 0.74
N ALA A 41 18.16 4.19 0.13
CA ALA A 41 18.05 4.35 -1.32
C ALA A 41 19.26 3.74 -2.04
N GLU A 42 20.49 3.99 -1.56
CA GLU A 42 21.71 3.35 -2.06
C GLU A 42 21.63 1.83 -1.92
N LEU A 43 21.18 1.34 -0.76
CA LEU A 43 21.01 -0.10 -0.53
C LEU A 43 19.99 -0.71 -1.50
N ALA A 44 18.98 0.05 -1.93
CA ALA A 44 17.97 -0.41 -2.87
C ALA A 44 18.51 -0.62 -4.30
N GLU A 45 19.68 -0.08 -4.63
CA GLU A 45 20.37 -0.33 -5.90
C GLU A 45 21.00 -1.73 -5.95
N ASP A 46 21.39 -2.28 -4.79
CA ASP A 46 21.85 -3.67 -4.64
C ASP A 46 20.67 -4.58 -4.28
N LYS A 47 20.10 -5.23 -5.28
CA LYS A 47 18.89 -6.06 -5.12
C LYS A 47 19.05 -7.17 -4.06
N ASP A 48 20.20 -7.83 -4.01
CA ASP A 48 20.41 -8.99 -3.13
C ASP A 48 20.53 -8.56 -1.67
N ASN A 49 21.28 -7.49 -1.41
CA ASN A 49 21.39 -6.93 -0.07
C ASN A 49 20.11 -6.22 0.36
N TYR A 50 19.42 -5.55 -0.57
CA TYR A 50 18.13 -4.93 -0.29
C TYR A 50 17.07 -5.96 0.10
N LYS A 51 17.03 -7.12 -0.58
CA LYS A 51 16.10 -8.19 -0.23
C LYS A 51 16.27 -8.62 1.23
N LYS A 52 17.51 -8.88 1.66
CA LYS A 52 17.83 -9.22 3.06
C LYS A 52 17.44 -8.11 4.03
N PHE A 53 17.74 -6.86 3.69
CA PHE A 53 17.34 -5.70 4.51
C PHE A 53 15.82 -5.59 4.64
N TYR A 54 15.10 -5.71 3.53
CA TYR A 54 13.66 -5.57 3.50
C TYR A 54 12.97 -6.71 4.27
N GLU A 55 13.43 -7.95 4.13
CA GLU A 55 12.92 -9.09 4.91
C GLU A 55 13.04 -8.87 6.43
N GLN A 56 14.10 -8.21 6.89
CA GLN A 56 14.32 -7.95 8.31
C GLN A 56 13.63 -6.68 8.82
N PHE A 57 13.50 -5.64 7.98
CA PHE A 57 13.12 -4.29 8.42
C PHE A 57 11.89 -3.72 7.71
N SER A 58 11.18 -4.48 6.87
CA SER A 58 9.96 -4.04 6.17
C SER A 58 8.93 -3.44 7.13
N LYS A 59 8.73 -4.06 8.30
CA LYS A 59 7.79 -3.59 9.33
C LYS A 59 8.14 -2.20 9.84
N ASN A 60 9.42 -1.87 9.98
CA ASN A 60 9.87 -0.54 10.36
C ASN A 60 9.62 0.50 9.26
N ILE A 61 9.81 0.13 7.99
CA ILE A 61 9.50 0.99 6.84
C ILE A 61 7.99 1.29 6.80
N LYS A 62 7.16 0.25 6.91
CA LYS A 62 5.69 0.35 6.91
C LYS A 62 5.17 1.17 8.10
N LEU A 63 5.74 0.98 9.29
CA LEU A 63 5.44 1.83 10.45
C LEU A 63 5.86 3.28 10.21
N GLY A 64 7.02 3.51 9.59
CA GLY A 64 7.46 4.84 9.20
C GLY A 64 6.49 5.53 8.23
N ILE A 65 5.89 4.79 7.29
CA ILE A 65 4.83 5.33 6.41
C ILE A 65 3.59 5.74 7.21
N HIS A 66 3.25 4.98 8.24
CA HIS A 66 2.15 5.30 9.13
C HIS A 66 2.41 6.57 9.95
N GLU A 67 3.57 6.68 10.59
CA GLU A 67 3.88 7.73 11.57
C GLU A 67 4.53 9.00 10.98
N ASP A 68 5.44 8.87 10.01
CA ASP A 68 6.26 9.97 9.49
C ASP A 68 5.68 10.51 8.18
N SER A 69 4.72 11.43 8.32
CA SER A 69 4.10 12.12 7.18
C SER A 69 5.08 12.92 6.32
N GLN A 70 6.20 13.38 6.86
CA GLN A 70 7.19 14.19 6.13
C GLN A 70 8.01 13.32 5.18
N ASN A 71 8.41 12.12 5.62
CA ASN A 71 9.26 11.22 4.84
C ASN A 71 8.47 10.11 4.12
N ARG A 72 7.14 10.05 4.30
CA ARG A 72 6.25 9.03 3.73
C ARG A 72 6.50 8.74 2.25
N LYS A 73 6.64 9.78 1.42
CA LYS A 73 6.85 9.63 -0.03
C LYS A 73 8.12 8.84 -0.34
N LYS A 74 9.22 9.17 0.34
CA LYS A 74 10.50 8.48 0.20
C LYS A 74 10.44 7.05 0.74
N LEU A 75 9.77 6.85 1.88
CA LEU A 75 9.58 5.52 2.45
C LEU A 75 8.74 4.61 1.54
N ALA A 76 7.77 5.17 0.81
CA ALA A 76 6.96 4.40 -0.14
C ALA A 76 7.79 3.84 -1.31
N GLU A 77 8.85 4.51 -1.72
CA GLU A 77 9.79 4.02 -2.76
C GLU A 77 10.57 2.77 -2.31
N LEU A 78 10.72 2.60 -0.99
CA LEU A 78 11.38 1.45 -0.37
C LEU A 78 10.45 0.23 -0.26
N LEU A 79 9.15 0.39 -0.43
CA LEU A 79 8.22 -0.73 -0.33
C LEU A 79 8.46 -1.78 -1.43
N ARG A 80 8.35 -3.05 -1.05
CA ARG A 80 8.36 -4.22 -1.92
C ARG A 80 7.18 -5.12 -1.57
N TYR A 81 6.49 -5.60 -2.59
CA TYR A 81 5.33 -6.47 -2.45
C TYR A 81 5.35 -7.55 -3.52
N HIS A 82 4.73 -8.69 -3.21
CA HIS A 82 4.31 -9.61 -4.26
C HIS A 82 3.11 -9.02 -5.00
N THR A 83 2.98 -9.35 -6.28
CA THR A 83 1.84 -8.96 -7.09
C THR A 83 1.33 -10.13 -7.90
N SER A 84 0.18 -9.95 -8.55
CA SER A 84 -0.38 -10.95 -9.48
C SER A 84 0.50 -11.20 -10.71
N MET A 85 1.52 -10.36 -10.97
CA MET A 85 2.42 -10.46 -12.12
C MET A 85 3.91 -10.60 -11.74
N SER A 86 4.26 -10.47 -10.45
CA SER A 86 5.67 -10.52 -10.01
C SER A 86 6.22 -11.94 -9.83
N GLY A 87 5.38 -12.98 -9.95
CA GLY A 87 5.77 -14.37 -9.72
C GLY A 87 6.17 -14.64 -8.27
N GLU A 88 7.37 -15.17 -8.07
CA GLU A 88 7.92 -15.43 -6.74
C GLU A 88 8.69 -14.26 -6.15
N ASP A 89 9.06 -13.28 -6.96
CA ASP A 89 9.78 -12.11 -6.46
C ASP A 89 8.82 -11.04 -5.95
N MET A 90 9.34 -10.17 -5.09
CA MET A 90 8.67 -8.92 -4.75
C MET A 90 9.16 -7.82 -5.69
N CYS A 91 8.27 -6.91 -6.07
CA CYS A 91 8.60 -5.73 -6.86
C CYS A 91 8.27 -4.44 -6.11
N SER A 92 8.87 -3.33 -6.53
CA SER A 92 8.54 -2.01 -6.00
C SER A 92 7.22 -1.49 -6.54
N LEU A 93 6.64 -0.47 -5.87
CA LEU A 93 5.50 0.26 -6.42
C LEU A 93 5.87 1.02 -7.71
N LYS A 94 7.14 1.41 -7.88
CA LYS A 94 7.64 2.01 -9.12
C LYS A 94 7.62 1.00 -10.28
N ASP A 95 8.04 -0.24 -10.01
CA ASP A 95 7.97 -1.31 -10.99
C ASP A 95 6.51 -1.60 -11.40
N TYR A 96 5.58 -1.61 -10.43
CA TYR A 96 4.15 -1.71 -10.72
C TYR A 96 3.69 -0.56 -11.62
N VAL A 97 4.03 0.70 -11.27
CA VAL A 97 3.64 1.88 -12.06
C VAL A 97 4.17 1.81 -13.49
N SER A 98 5.39 1.31 -13.69
CA SER A 98 5.98 1.13 -15.02
C SER A 98 5.24 0.12 -15.91
N ARG A 99 4.48 -0.80 -15.30
CA ARG A 99 3.67 -1.82 -15.99
C ARG A 99 2.19 -1.47 -16.05
N MET A 100 1.78 -0.32 -15.51
CA MET A 100 0.39 0.11 -15.58
C MET A 100 -0.05 0.30 -17.03
N LYS A 101 -1.27 -0.10 -17.33
CA LYS A 101 -1.89 0.17 -18.64
C LYS A 101 -2.15 1.66 -18.81
N GLU A 102 -2.19 2.15 -20.04
CA GLU A 102 -2.41 3.57 -20.34
C GLU A 102 -3.69 4.14 -19.73
N ASN A 103 -4.77 3.35 -19.72
CA ASN A 103 -6.07 3.73 -19.14
C ASN A 103 -6.19 3.45 -17.64
N GLN A 104 -5.14 2.93 -16.99
CA GLN A 104 -5.15 2.59 -15.58
C GLN A 104 -4.82 3.81 -14.71
N LYS A 105 -5.79 4.23 -13.89
CA LYS A 105 -5.65 5.38 -12.99
C LYS A 105 -5.18 5.02 -11.57
N HIS A 106 -5.39 3.78 -11.17
CA HIS A 106 -5.24 3.34 -9.79
C HIS A 106 -4.24 2.19 -9.64
N ILE A 107 -3.55 2.16 -8.50
CA ILE A 107 -2.79 0.99 -8.03
C ILE A 107 -3.78 0.11 -7.27
N TYR A 108 -4.01 -1.10 -7.76
CA TYR A 108 -4.95 -2.03 -7.15
C TYR A 108 -4.24 -2.91 -6.14
N TYR A 109 -4.80 -3.04 -4.95
CA TYR A 109 -4.26 -3.90 -3.91
C TYR A 109 -5.35 -4.73 -3.23
N ILE A 110 -4.92 -5.79 -2.57
CA ILE A 110 -5.75 -6.59 -1.67
C ILE A 110 -4.94 -6.89 -0.41
N THR A 111 -5.62 -6.79 0.73
CA THR A 111 -5.09 -7.20 2.03
C THR A 111 -5.66 -8.56 2.43
N GLY A 112 -4.91 -9.34 3.19
CA GLY A 112 -5.35 -10.62 3.72
C GLY A 112 -4.30 -11.28 4.61
N GLU A 113 -4.53 -12.54 4.97
CA GLU A 113 -3.70 -13.28 5.92
C GLU A 113 -2.51 -13.99 5.26
N SER A 114 -2.60 -14.28 3.96
CA SER A 114 -1.52 -14.96 3.21
C SER A 114 -1.57 -14.69 1.70
N LYS A 115 -0.43 -14.85 1.03
CA LYS A 115 -0.31 -14.71 -0.45
C LYS A 115 -1.28 -15.65 -1.16
N ALA A 116 -1.39 -16.91 -0.69
CA ALA A 116 -2.28 -17.91 -1.27
C ALA A 116 -3.76 -17.52 -1.13
N GLN A 117 -4.18 -17.00 0.02
CA GLN A 117 -5.56 -16.56 0.23
C GLN A 117 -5.93 -15.41 -0.70
N VAL A 118 -5.10 -14.37 -0.76
CA VAL A 118 -5.42 -13.19 -1.57
C VAL A 118 -5.28 -13.44 -3.07
N ALA A 119 -4.37 -14.32 -3.50
CA ALA A 119 -4.19 -14.68 -4.90
C ALA A 119 -5.37 -15.51 -5.47
N ASN A 120 -6.05 -16.28 -4.61
CA ASN A 120 -7.24 -17.08 -4.94
C ASN A 120 -8.55 -16.38 -4.56
N SER A 121 -8.50 -15.10 -4.18
CA SER A 121 -9.68 -14.33 -3.83
C SER A 121 -10.53 -14.03 -5.06
N ALA A 122 -11.85 -14.17 -4.95
CA ALA A 122 -12.76 -13.80 -6.02
C ALA A 122 -12.62 -12.32 -6.42
N PHE A 123 -12.27 -11.43 -5.46
CA PHE A 123 -12.05 -10.01 -5.72
C PHE A 123 -10.89 -9.73 -6.69
N VAL A 124 -9.93 -10.64 -6.85
CA VAL A 124 -8.81 -10.45 -7.78
C VAL A 124 -9.07 -11.05 -9.17
N GLU A 125 -10.06 -11.92 -9.34
CA GLU A 125 -10.31 -12.61 -10.60
C GLU A 125 -10.63 -11.64 -11.74
N ARG A 126 -11.58 -10.72 -11.54
CA ARG A 126 -11.98 -9.74 -12.57
C ARG A 126 -10.82 -8.81 -12.94
N VAL A 127 -10.05 -8.38 -11.94
CA VAL A 127 -8.88 -7.51 -12.14
C VAL A 127 -7.85 -8.22 -13.01
N ARG A 128 -7.56 -9.49 -12.71
CA ARG A 128 -6.66 -10.34 -13.50
C ARG A 128 -7.20 -10.66 -14.90
N LYS A 129 -8.50 -10.94 -15.04
CA LYS A 129 -9.16 -11.17 -16.36
C LYS A 129 -9.02 -9.95 -17.27
N ARG A 130 -9.03 -8.74 -16.70
CA ARG A 130 -8.73 -7.49 -17.43
C ARG A 130 -7.25 -7.21 -17.62
N GLY A 131 -6.37 -8.15 -17.24
CA GLY A 131 -4.93 -8.04 -17.33
C GLY A 131 -4.36 -6.89 -16.49
N LEU A 132 -5.01 -6.52 -15.38
CA LEU A 132 -4.51 -5.52 -14.45
C LEU A 132 -3.73 -6.22 -13.32
N GLU A 133 -2.66 -5.57 -12.88
CA GLU A 133 -1.83 -6.06 -11.79
C GLU A 133 -2.49 -5.75 -10.43
N VAL A 134 -2.35 -6.66 -9.45
CA VAL A 134 -2.84 -6.46 -8.08
C VAL A 134 -1.69 -6.67 -7.10
N VAL A 135 -1.50 -5.71 -6.20
CA VAL A 135 -0.52 -5.79 -5.10
C VAL A 135 -1.09 -6.65 -3.96
N TYR A 136 -0.31 -7.63 -3.51
CA TYR A 136 -0.66 -8.52 -2.40
C TYR A 136 -0.04 -8.03 -1.11
N MET A 137 -0.89 -7.71 -0.14
CA MET A 137 -0.52 -7.21 1.18
C MET A 137 -0.98 -8.22 2.23
N VAL A 138 -0.04 -8.81 2.94
CA VAL A 138 -0.29 -10.02 3.73
C VAL A 138 0.21 -9.92 5.17
N GLU A 139 0.74 -8.74 5.54
CA GLU A 139 1.14 -8.48 6.91
C GLU A 139 0.09 -7.57 7.59
N PRO A 140 -0.23 -7.77 8.88
CA PRO A 140 -1.19 -6.91 9.59
C PRO A 140 -0.85 -5.41 9.55
N ILE A 141 0.44 -5.05 9.50
CA ILE A 141 0.90 -3.66 9.40
C ILE A 141 0.54 -3.02 8.04
N ASP A 142 0.28 -3.82 7.01
CA ASP A 142 -0.09 -3.30 5.69
C ASP A 142 -1.41 -2.54 5.71
N GLU A 143 -2.39 -2.98 6.51
CA GLU A 143 -3.67 -2.27 6.70
C GLU A 143 -3.44 -0.84 7.22
N TYR A 144 -2.54 -0.67 8.17
CA TYR A 144 -2.17 0.66 8.71
C TYR A 144 -1.35 1.48 7.72
N CYS A 145 -0.54 0.81 6.90
CA CYS A 145 0.27 1.43 5.85
C CYS A 145 -0.61 2.05 4.77
N VAL A 146 -1.56 1.30 4.20
CA VAL A 146 -2.44 1.80 3.12
C VAL A 146 -3.49 2.81 3.58
N GLN A 147 -3.79 2.88 4.88
CA GLN A 147 -4.59 3.98 5.42
C GLN A 147 -3.90 5.34 5.25
N GLN A 148 -2.57 5.38 5.31
CA GLN A 148 -1.78 6.62 5.20
C GLN A 148 -1.19 6.82 3.80
N LEU A 149 -0.87 5.74 3.09
CA LEU A 149 -0.37 5.76 1.71
C LEU A 149 -1.53 5.89 0.71
N LYS A 150 -2.07 7.10 0.57
CA LYS A 150 -3.22 7.38 -0.33
C LYS A 150 -2.85 7.40 -1.81
N GLU A 151 -1.63 7.84 -2.12
CA GLU A 151 -1.12 7.99 -3.49
C GLU A 151 0.35 7.58 -3.57
N PHE A 152 0.75 7.12 -4.75
CA PHE A 152 2.14 6.89 -5.13
C PHE A 152 2.31 7.30 -6.59
N ASP A 153 3.30 8.15 -6.88
CA ASP A 153 3.59 8.67 -8.22
C ASP A 153 2.35 9.25 -8.96
N GLY A 154 1.51 9.99 -8.22
CA GLY A 154 0.26 10.58 -8.73
C GLY A 154 -0.87 9.57 -8.98
N LYS A 155 -0.69 8.29 -8.66
CA LYS A 155 -1.72 7.24 -8.76
C LYS A 155 -2.27 6.93 -7.38
N THR A 156 -3.59 6.92 -7.25
CA THR A 156 -4.23 6.56 -5.96
C THR A 156 -4.26 5.06 -5.76
N LEU A 157 -4.15 4.62 -4.51
CA LEU A 157 -4.23 3.21 -4.12
C LEU A 157 -5.69 2.84 -3.83
N VAL A 158 -6.19 1.79 -4.48
CA VAL A 158 -7.58 1.32 -4.34
C VAL A 158 -7.60 -0.16 -3.95
N SER A 159 -8.31 -0.46 -2.86
CA SER A 159 -8.55 -1.85 -2.47
C SER A 159 -9.59 -2.48 -3.39
N VAL A 160 -9.31 -3.69 -3.88
CA VAL A 160 -10.26 -4.50 -4.65
C VAL A 160 -11.45 -4.99 -3.83
N THR A 161 -11.33 -5.00 -2.49
CA THR A 161 -12.38 -5.46 -1.58
C THR A 161 -13.41 -4.37 -1.25
N LYS A 162 -13.09 -3.10 -1.55
CA LYS A 162 -14.00 -1.98 -1.27
C LYS A 162 -15.13 -1.89 -2.30
N GLU A 163 -16.29 -1.41 -1.86
CA GLU A 163 -17.39 -1.04 -2.75
C GLU A 163 -17.00 0.19 -3.60
N GLY A 164 -17.51 0.28 -4.83
CA GLY A 164 -17.25 1.41 -5.72
C GLY A 164 -15.87 1.40 -6.38
N MET A 165 -15.17 0.27 -6.35
CA MET A 165 -13.96 0.08 -7.13
C MET A 165 -14.29 0.18 -8.63
N GLU A 166 -13.70 1.17 -9.29
CA GLU A 166 -13.80 1.32 -10.75
C GLU A 166 -12.61 0.63 -11.42
N LEU A 167 -12.93 -0.30 -12.31
CA LEU A 167 -12.00 -0.83 -13.29
C LEU A 167 -12.18 -0.06 -14.60
N PRO A 168 -11.13 0.09 -15.42
CA PRO A 168 -11.30 0.59 -16.78
C PRO A 168 -12.33 -0.28 -17.52
N GLU A 169 -13.47 0.31 -17.87
CA GLU A 169 -14.59 -0.32 -18.57
C GLU A 169 -14.80 0.36 -19.90
N ASP A 170 -15.13 -0.42 -20.93
CA ASP A 170 -15.68 0.12 -22.17
C ASP A 170 -17.18 0.43 -22.03
N GLU A 171 -17.73 1.20 -22.97
CA GLU A 171 -19.14 1.60 -22.92
C GLU A 171 -20.11 0.40 -23.04
N GLU A 172 -19.71 -0.67 -23.71
CA GLU A 172 -20.53 -1.86 -23.89
C GLU A 172 -20.68 -2.65 -22.58
N GLU A 173 -19.60 -2.72 -21.80
CA GLU A 173 -19.59 -3.38 -20.50
C GLU A 173 -20.37 -2.59 -19.44
N LYS A 174 -20.28 -1.25 -19.48
CA LYS A 174 -21.15 -0.37 -18.68
C LYS A 174 -22.62 -0.62 -19.00
N LYS A 175 -22.98 -0.66 -20.29
CA LYS A 175 -24.35 -0.93 -20.72
C LYS A 175 -24.84 -2.31 -20.25
N ARG A 176 -24.02 -3.36 -20.40
CA ARG A 176 -24.32 -4.70 -19.86
C ARG A 176 -24.52 -4.70 -18.35
N GLN A 177 -23.76 -3.90 -17.61
CA GLN A 177 -23.92 -3.78 -16.16
C GLN A 177 -25.24 -3.09 -15.79
N GLU A 178 -25.64 -2.04 -16.51
CA GLU A 178 -26.93 -1.38 -16.33
C GLU A 178 -28.11 -2.30 -16.66
N GLU A 179 -28.04 -3.03 -17.77
CA GLU A 179 -29.03 -4.04 -18.15
C GLU A 179 -29.14 -5.16 -17.09
N ALA A 180 -28.01 -5.63 -16.56
CA ALA A 180 -28.01 -6.62 -15.49
C ALA A 180 -28.62 -6.07 -14.20
N LYS A 181 -28.31 -4.83 -13.82
CA LYS A 181 -28.94 -4.15 -12.66
C LYS A 181 -30.46 -4.09 -12.80
N ALA A 182 -30.96 -3.71 -13.97
CA ALA A 182 -32.39 -3.67 -14.24
C ALA A 182 -33.03 -5.07 -14.21
N LYS A 183 -32.38 -6.06 -14.85
CA LYS A 183 -32.88 -7.44 -14.93
C LYS A 183 -32.99 -8.11 -13.55
N PHE A 184 -32.04 -7.85 -12.65
CA PHE A 184 -31.98 -8.50 -11.35
C PHE A 184 -32.48 -7.62 -10.19
N GLU A 185 -33.04 -6.45 -10.47
CA GLU A 185 -33.49 -5.51 -9.44
C GLU A 185 -34.48 -6.16 -8.46
N ASN A 186 -35.50 -6.84 -8.98
CA ASN A 186 -36.51 -7.52 -8.15
C ASN A 186 -35.90 -8.65 -7.32
N LEU A 187 -34.94 -9.40 -7.89
CA LEU A 187 -34.23 -10.44 -7.16
C LEU A 187 -33.42 -9.84 -6.00
N CYS A 188 -32.69 -8.75 -6.24
CA CYS A 188 -31.93 -8.06 -5.19
C CYS A 188 -32.84 -7.57 -4.05
N LYS A 189 -34.04 -7.06 -4.36
CA LYS A 189 -35.04 -6.66 -3.34
C LYS A 189 -35.48 -7.85 -2.49
N VAL A 190 -35.89 -8.95 -3.11
CA VAL A 190 -36.32 -10.17 -2.39
C VAL A 190 -35.19 -10.71 -1.51
N VAL A 191 -33.95 -10.78 -2.02
CA VAL A 191 -32.81 -11.25 -1.22
C VAL A 191 -32.50 -10.29 -0.06
N LYS A 192 -32.62 -8.98 -0.26
CA LYS A 192 -32.44 -7.98 0.79
C LYS A 192 -33.50 -8.11 1.89
N GLU A 193 -34.75 -8.42 1.54
CA GLU A 193 -35.82 -8.70 2.52
C GLU A 193 -35.52 -9.96 3.33
N ILE A 194 -35.06 -11.05 2.68
CA ILE A 194 -34.68 -12.29 3.36
C ILE A 194 -33.49 -12.06 4.32
N LEU A 195 -32.55 -11.19 3.94
CA LEU A 195 -31.31 -10.93 4.68
C LEU A 195 -31.34 -9.60 5.46
N GLU A 196 -32.52 -9.06 5.76
CA GLU A 196 -32.74 -7.68 6.22
C GLU A 196 -31.74 -7.18 7.27
N LYS A 197 -31.52 -7.98 8.33
CA LYS A 197 -30.64 -7.65 9.46
C LYS A 197 -29.18 -8.10 9.28
N LYS A 198 -28.86 -8.80 8.19
CA LYS A 198 -27.54 -9.42 7.95
C LYS A 198 -26.69 -8.65 6.95
N VAL A 199 -27.30 -7.94 6.01
CA VAL A 199 -26.60 -7.19 4.96
C VAL A 199 -27.17 -5.80 4.84
N GLU A 200 -26.35 -4.79 4.56
CA GLU A 200 -26.81 -3.40 4.40
C GLU A 200 -27.49 -3.20 3.05
N LYS A 201 -26.90 -3.74 1.98
CA LYS A 201 -27.33 -3.55 0.59
C LYS A 201 -27.08 -4.83 -0.23
N VAL A 202 -27.98 -5.12 -1.16
CA VAL A 202 -27.81 -6.19 -2.16
C VAL A 202 -27.82 -5.54 -3.54
N SER A 203 -26.78 -5.79 -4.33
CA SER A 203 -26.66 -5.27 -5.69
C SER A 203 -25.99 -6.30 -6.58
N THR A 204 -26.24 -6.20 -7.89
CA THR A 204 -25.45 -6.93 -8.86
C THR A 204 -24.08 -6.29 -9.01
N ARG A 205 -23.05 -7.12 -8.89
CA ARG A 205 -21.66 -6.74 -9.11
C ARG A 205 -21.11 -7.75 -10.11
N GLN A 206 -20.46 -7.29 -11.17
CA GLN A 206 -19.81 -8.17 -12.15
C GLN A 206 -18.53 -8.83 -11.60
N ASP A 207 -18.26 -8.70 -10.30
CA ASP A 207 -17.02 -9.11 -9.63
C ASP A 207 -17.02 -10.59 -9.22
N LEU A 208 -18.17 -11.27 -9.36
CA LEU A 208 -18.49 -12.65 -9.00
C LEU A 208 -19.42 -13.26 -10.05
#